data_AF-W1V330-F1
#
_entry.id   AF-W1V330-F1
#
_cell.length_a   1.000
_cell.length_b   1.000
_cell.length_c   1.000
_cell.angle_alpha   90.00
_cell.angle_beta   90.00
_cell.angle_gamma   90.00
#
_symmetry.space_group_name_H-M   'P 1'
#
loop_
_entity.id
_entity.type
_entity.pdbx_description
1 polymer ?
#
loop_
_entity_poly.entity_id
_entity_poly.type
_entity_poly.pdbx_seq_one_letter_code
_entity_poly.pdbx_strand_id
1 'polypeptide(L)' 'MKTLYIVRHGETDWNKMGKYQGITDVPLNENGLNQAKACGQALKDV' A
#
# COMPACT_ATOMS: atom_id res chain seq x y z
N MET A 1 -2.83 27.58 -2.98
CA MET A 1 -3.71 26.44 -2.62
C MET A 1 -2.81 25.30 -2.19
N LYS A 2 -3.16 24.51 -1.16
CA LYS A 2 -2.35 23.36 -0.74
C LYS A 2 -3.13 22.10 -1.02
N THR A 3 -2.44 21.07 -1.52
CA THR A 3 -3.02 19.75 -1.79
C THR A 3 -2.33 18.72 -0.90
N LEU A 4 -3.12 17.84 -0.28
CA LEU A 4 -2.64 16.73 0.55
C LEU A 4 -3.11 15.43 -0.08
N TYR A 5 -2.16 14.52 -0.31
CA TYR A 5 -2.43 13.18 -0.81
C TYR A 5 -2.17 12.17 0.31
N ILE A 6 -3.06 11.19 0.46
CA ILE A 6 -2.95 10.12 1.46
C ILE A 6 -3.09 8.79 0.73
N VAL A 7 -2.15 7.88 0.97
CA VAL A 7 -2.11 6.55 0.35
C VAL A 7 -1.97 5.51 1.45
N ARG A 8 -2.76 4.43 1.37
CA ARG A 8 -2.59 3.25 2.22
C ARG A 8 -1.51 2.35 1.63
N HIS A 9 -0.73 1.69 2.48
CA HIS A 9 0.22 0.66 2.05
C HIS A 9 -0.46 -0.44 1.20
N GLY A 10 0.32 -1.15 0.38
CA GLY A 10 -0.17 -2.25 -0.45
C GLY A 10 -0.59 -3.49 0.35
N GLU A 11 -1.19 -4.46 -0.32
CA GLU A 11 -1.61 -5.72 0.27
C GLU A 11 -0.45 -6.51 0.91
N THR A 12 -0.76 -7.15 2.03
CA THR A 12 0.07 -8.18 2.69
C THR A 12 -0.75 -9.48 2.76
N ASP A 13 -0.09 -10.60 3.03
CA ASP A 13 -0.81 -11.87 3.20
C ASP A 13 -1.80 -11.86 4.37
N TRP A 14 -1.53 -11.06 5.41
CA TRP A 14 -2.47 -10.92 6.53
C TRP A 14 -3.72 -10.15 6.13
N ASN A 15 -3.63 -9.16 5.23
CA ASN A 15 -4.83 -8.52 4.70
C ASN A 15 -5.67 -9.53 3.91
N LYS A 16 -5.04 -10.31 3.04
CA LYS A 16 -5.69 -11.35 2.23
C LYS A 16 -6.37 -12.43 3.08
N MET A 17 -5.78 -12.78 4.23
CA MET A 17 -6.33 -13.75 5.18
C MET A 17 -7.33 -13.13 6.18
N GLY A 18 -7.56 -11.81 6.15
CA GLY A 18 -8.40 -11.12 7.15
C GLY A 18 -7.79 -11.09 8.56
N LYS A 19 -6.47 -11.24 8.70
CA LYS A 19 -5.75 -11.18 9.97
C LYS A 19 -5.45 -9.75 10.40
N TYR A 20 -5.64 -9.47 11.68
CA TYR A 20 -5.25 -8.20 12.30
C TYR A 20 -3.73 -8.13 12.49
N GLN A 21 -3.08 -7.07 11.97
CA GLN A 21 -1.61 -6.90 12.05
C GLN A 21 -1.16 -6.11 13.28
N GLY A 22 -1.92 -5.11 13.70
CA GLY A 22 -1.52 -4.20 14.77
C GLY A 22 -0.20 -3.50 14.44
N ILE A 23 0.78 -3.65 15.34
CA ILE A 23 2.13 -3.09 15.22
C ILE A 23 3.14 -4.08 14.63
N THR A 24 2.68 -5.25 14.17
CA THR A 24 3.55 -6.28 13.60
C THR A 24 4.02 -5.85 12.22
N ASP A 25 5.33 -5.96 11.96
CA ASP A 25 5.90 -5.66 10.65
C ASP A 25 5.68 -6.83 9.68
N VAL A 26 4.60 -6.75 8.89
CA VAL A 26 4.26 -7.75 7.87
C VAL A 26 4.62 -7.19 6.49
N PRO A 27 5.50 -7.86 5.73
CA PRO A 27 5.91 -7.36 4.43
C PRO A 27 4.76 -7.37 3.41
N LEU A 28 4.87 -6.50 2.41
CA LEU A 28 3.99 -6.54 1.24
C LEU A 28 4.12 -7.89 0.53
N ASN A 29 2.99 -8.42 0.05
CA ASN A 29 3.02 -9.57 -0.84
C ASN A 29 3.23 -9.11 -2.30
N GLU A 30 3.29 -10.05 -3.24
CA GLU A 30 3.53 -9.74 -4.65
C GLU A 30 2.50 -8.73 -5.21
N ASN A 31 1.23 -8.90 -4.85
CA ASN A 31 0.16 -7.99 -5.23
C ASN A 31 0.36 -6.60 -4.62
N GLY A 32 0.72 -6.51 -3.34
CA GLY A 32 1.03 -5.25 -2.66
C GLY A 32 2.22 -4.51 -3.28
N LEU A 33 3.25 -5.23 -3.72
CA LEU A 33 4.38 -4.64 -4.44
C LEU A 33 3.96 -4.07 -5.81
N ASN A 34 3.09 -4.78 -6.53
CA ASN A 34 2.55 -4.29 -7.81
C ASN A 34 1.63 -3.07 -7.61
N GLN A 35 0.83 -3.05 -6.54
CA GLN A 35 0.02 -1.89 -6.15
C GLN A 35 0.90 -0.66 -5.84
N ALA A 36 2.00 -0.85 -5.10
CA ALA A 36 2.94 0.23 -4.80
C ALA A 36 3.56 0.81 -6.07
N LYS A 37 3.99 -0.03 -7.02
CA LYS A 37 4.51 0.41 -8.33
C LYS A 37 3.46 1.18 -9.13
N ALA A 38 2.24 0.66 -9.21
CA ALA A 38 1.14 1.29 -9.93
C ALA A 38 0.77 2.66 -9.33
N CYS A 39 0.75 2.76 -7.99
CA CYS A 39 0.53 4.01 -7.29
C CYS A 39 1.62 5.04 -7.59
N GLY A 40 2.89 4.63 -7.56
CA GLY A 40 4.01 5.50 -7.95
C GLY A 40 3.89 6.01 -9.38
N GLN A 41 3.43 5.17 -10.30
CA GLN A 41 3.19 5.58 -11.70
C GLN A 41 2.01 6.55 -11.83
N ALA A 42 0.93 6.34 -11.06
CA ALA A 42 -0.26 7.19 -11.08
C ALA A 42 -0.02 8.58 -10.46
N LEU A 43 0.89 8.66 -9.49
CA LEU A 43 1.27 9.90 -8.81
C LEU A 43 2.54 10.55 -9.39
N LYS A 44 2.96 10.16 -10.59
CA LYS A 44 4.20 10.64 -11.20
C LYS A 44 4.19 12.15 -11.47
N ASP A 45 3.01 12.69 -11.81
CA ASP A 45 2.85 14.06 -12.31
C ASP A 45 2.02 14.96 -11.37
N VAL A 46 1.82 14.53 -10.10
CA VAL A 46 1.12 15.33 -9.08
C VAL A 46 2.06 16.11 -8.18
#